data_AF-A0A2X3F090-F1
#
_entry.id   AF-A0A2X3F090-F1
#
_cell.length_a   1.000
_cell.length_b   1.000
_cell.length_c   1.000
_cell.angle_alpha   90.00
_cell.angle_beta   90.00
_cell.angle_gamma   90.00
#
_symmetry.space_group_name_H-M   'P 1'
#
loop_
_entity.id
_entity.type
_entity.pdbx_description
1 polymer ?
#
loop_
_entity_poly.entity_id
_entity_poly.type
_entity_poly.pdbx_seq_one_letter_code
_entity_poly.pdbx_strand_id
1 'polypeptide(L)' 'MGIGILCRLDILDEIESGQLAFVPLTDPQLKPFTLALCVSPARQLSLAASMMLNQLEMLFSQL' A
#
# COMPACT_ATOMS: atom_id res chain seq x y z
N MET A 1 -13.35 22.32 9.07
CA MET A 1 -12.51 21.30 9.73
C MET A 1 -13.31 20.02 9.82
N GLY A 2 -12.74 18.89 9.43
CA GLY A 2 -13.44 17.60 9.38
C GLY A 2 -12.46 16.45 9.55
N ILE A 3 -13.01 15.26 9.74
CA ILE A 3 -12.27 14.00 9.82
C ILE A 3 -12.73 13.08 8.69
N GLY A 4 -11.82 12.27 8.16
CA GLY A 4 -12.09 11.28 7.12
C GLY A 4 -11.39 9.97 7.43
N ILE A 5 -11.94 8.87 6.93
CA ILE A 5 -11.27 7.57 6.94
C ILE A 5 -10.51 7.46 5.62
N LEU A 6 -9.19 7.35 5.71
CA LEU A 6 -8.28 7.33 4.57
C LEU A 6 -7.28 6.19 4.75
N CYS A 7 -6.78 5.62 3.66
CA CYS A 7 -5.62 4.74 3.76
C CYS A 7 -4.37 5.58 3.92
N ARG A 8 -3.43 5.12 4.76
CA ARG A 8 -2.16 5.83 4.96
C ARG A 8 -1.41 6.08 3.65
N LEU A 9 -1.55 5.17 2.68
CA LEU A 9 -0.97 5.29 1.34
C LEU A 9 -1.49 6.51 0.56
N ASP A 10 -2.74 6.90 0.77
CA ASP A 10 -3.40 7.96 0.00
C ASP A 10 -2.96 9.37 0.43
N ILE A 11 -2.34 9.49 1.61
CA ILE A 11 -2.05 10.77 2.26
C ILE A 11 -0.60 10.90 2.76
N LEU A 12 0.34 10.13 2.20
CA LEU A 12 1.73 10.14 2.65
C LEU A 12 2.34 11.55 2.54
N ASP A 13 2.11 12.22 1.41
CA ASP A 13 2.66 13.56 1.16
C ASP A 13 2.10 14.59 2.15
N GLU A 14 0.80 14.51 2.48
CA GLU A 14 0.14 15.38 3.45
C GLU A 14 0.60 15.13 4.89
N ILE A 15 0.91 13.88 5.24
CA ILE A 15 1.52 13.53 6.53
C ILE A 15 2.94 14.13 6.59
N GLU A 16 3.76 13.92 5.56
CA GLU A 16 5.14 14.41 5.49
C GLU A 16 5.23 15.94 5.49
N SER A 17 4.30 16.60 4.81
CA SER A 17 4.20 18.07 4.78
C SER A 17 3.45 18.68 5.98
N GLY A 18 2.98 17.85 6.92
CA GLY A 18 2.28 18.28 8.13
C GLY A 18 0.88 18.89 7.90
N GLN A 19 0.30 18.68 6.72
CA GLN A 19 -1.04 19.14 6.36
C GLN A 19 -2.15 18.27 6.95
N LEU A 20 -1.86 16.98 7.20
CA LEU A 20 -2.79 16.03 7.81
C LEU A 20 -2.15 15.29 8.98
N ALA A 21 -2.93 15.08 10.04
CA ALA A 21 -2.58 14.18 11.12
C ALA A 21 -3.25 12.82 10.88
N PHE A 22 -2.44 11.76 10.79
CA PHE A 22 -2.95 10.40 10.65
C PHE A 22 -3.02 9.70 12.01
N VAL A 23 -4.21 9.18 12.35
CA VAL A 23 -4.45 8.37 13.54
C VAL A 23 -4.90 6.98 13.10
N PRO A 24 -4.09 5.93 13.30
CA PRO A 24 -4.45 4.58 12.88
C PRO A 24 -5.63 4.05 13.70
N LEU A 25 -6.57 3.38 13.04
CA LEU A 25 -7.64 2.64 13.70
C LEU A 25 -7.06 1.34 14.29
N THR A 26 -7.23 1.13 15.59
CA THR A 26 -6.65 -0.02 16.33
C THR A 26 -7.68 -1.07 16.74
N ASP A 27 -8.93 -0.95 16.28
CA ASP A 27 -9.97 -1.94 16.54
C ASP A 27 -9.58 -3.31 15.95
N PRO A 28 -9.48 -4.38 16.76
CA PRO A 28 -9.11 -5.71 16.28
C PRO A 28 -10.09 -6.30 15.25
N GLN A 29 -11.32 -5.80 15.15
CA GLN A 29 -12.32 -6.25 14.17
C GLN A 29 -12.10 -5.59 12.80
N LEU A 30 -11.37 -4.48 12.73
CA LEU A 30 -11.03 -3.83 11.47
C LEU A 30 -9.96 -4.67 10.76
N LYS A 31 -10.31 -5.19 9.58
CA LYS A 31 -9.33 -5.86 8.72
C LYS A 31 -8.34 -4.82 8.18
N PRO A 32 -7.02 -5.10 8.21
CA PRO A 32 -6.04 -4.29 7.50
C PRO A 32 -6.41 -4.18 6.03
N PHE A 33 -6.18 -3.00 5.44
CA PHE A 33 -6.36 -2.80 4.02
C PHE A 33 -5.28 -3.58 3.25
N THR A 34 -5.68 -4.53 2.40
CA THR A 34 -4.75 -5.35 1.63
C THR A 34 -4.40 -4.69 0.30
N LEU A 35 -3.12 -4.37 0.11
CA LEU A 35 -2.57 -4.04 -1.20
C LEU A 35 -2.20 -5.34 -1.93
N ALA A 36 -2.68 -5.50 -3.17
CA ALA A 36 -2.45 -6.71 -3.95
C ALA A 36 -1.78 -6.40 -5.29
N LEU A 37 -0.85 -7.25 -5.69
CA LEU A 37 -0.18 -7.21 -6.98
C LEU A 37 -0.68 -8.39 -7.82
N CYS A 38 -1.36 -8.08 -8.93
CA CYS A 38 -2.11 -9.07 -9.69
C CYS A 38 -1.50 -9.29 -11.08
N VAL A 39 -1.32 -10.55 -11.47
CA VAL A 39 -0.91 -10.96 -12.81
C VAL A 39 -1.86 -12.01 -13.38
N SER A 40 -2.04 -12.02 -14.69
CA SER A 40 -2.85 -13.06 -15.34
C SER A 40 -2.12 -14.42 -15.25
N PRO A 41 -2.74 -15.47 -14.68
CA PRO A 41 -2.08 -16.77 -14.52
C PRO A 41 -1.71 -17.44 -15.86
N ALA A 42 -2.44 -17.12 -16.93
CA ALA A 42 -2.23 -17.69 -18.25
C ALA A 42 -1.09 -17.00 -19.03
N ARG A 43 -0.52 -15.91 -18.51
CA ARG A 43 0.49 -15.11 -19.22
C ARG A 43 1.87 -15.32 -18.61
N GLN A 44 2.80 -15.82 -19.43
CA GLN A 44 4.22 -15.80 -19.05
C GLN A 44 4.70 -14.34 -18.99
N LEU A 45 5.26 -13.96 -17.85
CA LEU A 45 5.83 -12.64 -17.65
C LEU A 45 7.13 -12.51 -18.44
N SER A 46 7.38 -11.30 -18.96
CA SER A 46 8.70 -10.97 -19.47
C SER A 46 9.72 -10.97 -18.34
N LEU A 47 11.01 -11.15 -18.67
CA LEU A 47 12.08 -11.10 -17.68
C LEU A 47 12.03 -9.79 -16.87
N ALA A 48 11.84 -8.65 -17.54
CA ALA A 48 11.74 -7.35 -16.90
C ALA A 48 10.55 -7.26 -15.92
N ALA A 49 9.38 -7.82 -16.29
CA ALA A 49 8.22 -7.84 -15.41
C ALA A 49 8.46 -8.73 -14.18
N SER A 50 9.05 -9.92 -14.35
CA SER A 50 9.42 -10.80 -13.23
C SER A 50 10.44 -10.14 -12.30
N MET A 51 11.45 -9.45 -12.85
CA MET A 51 12.41 -8.70 -12.05
C MET A 51 11.74 -7.59 -11.24
N MET A 52 10.80 -6.86 -11.85
CA MET A 52 10.05 -5.81 -11.17
C MET A 52 9.15 -6.36 -10.06
N LEU A 53 8.45 -7.48 -10.30
CA LEU A 53 7.64 -8.14 -9.26
C LEU A 53 8.50 -8.52 -8.05
N ASN A 54 9.64 -9.18 -8.28
CA ASN A 54 10.57 -9.54 -7.20
C ASN A 54 11.05 -8.30 -6.43
N GLN A 55 11.33 -7.20 -7.14
CA GLN A 55 11.75 -5.95 -6.51
C GLN A 55 10.63 -5.35 -5.64
N LEU A 56 9.39 -5.36 -6.12
CA LEU A 56 8.23 -4.87 -5.36
C LEU A 56 7.99 -5.75 -4.13
N GLU A 57 8.03 -7.06 -4.25
CA GLU A 57 7.89 -7.98 -3.12
C GLU A 57 8.94 -7.73 -2.02
N MET A 58 10.20 -7.49 -2.41
CA MET A 58 11.26 -7.12 -1.46
C MET A 58 10.99 -5.78 -0.78
N LEU A 59 10.53 -4.76 -1.52
CA LEU A 59 10.22 -3.45 -0.97
C LEU A 59 9.06 -3.50 0.04
N PHE A 60 8.00 -4.24 -0.27
CA PHE A 60 6.83 -4.35 0.61
C PHE A 60 7.03 -5.29 1.80
N SER A 61 7.99 -6.22 1.75
CA SER A 61 8.33 -7.07 2.91
C SER A 61 9.04 -6.30 4.04
N GLN A 62 9.50 -5.06 3.77
CA GLN A 62 10.23 -4.22 4.72
C GLN A 62 9.37 -3.11 5.35
N LEU A 63 8.11 -2.98 4.92
CA LEU A 63 7.12 -2.01 5.41
C LEU A 63 6.26 -2.62 6.53
#